data_AF-A0A183L366-F1
#
_entry.id   AF-A0A183L366-F1
#
_cell.length_a   1.000
_cell.length_b   1.000
_cell.length_c   1.000
_cell.angle_alpha   90.00
_cell.angle_beta   90.00
_cell.angle_gamma   90.00
#
_symmetry.space_group_name_H-M   'P 1'
#
loop_
_entity.id
_entity.type
_entity.pdbx_description
1 polymer ?
#
loop_
_entity_poly.entity_id
_entity_poly.type
_entity_poly.pdbx_seq_one_letter_code
_entity_poly.pdbx_strand_id
1 'polypeptide(L)'
;MNILLLLLLIYIKVNIVFSQPNDPQLQKLLQYHNDLRRNLTECKFEGQPPAKYLPDLKWDDELASKAKDLANECYFHHNDVDLPHKWEYVGQNIAGYQTIEQAFDAWKDEYKQYSYYSMSCYGVCGHYTQVNYYK
;
A
#
# COMPACT_ATOMS: atom_id res chain seq x y z
N MET A 1 -31.26 -43.83 -23.60
CA MET A 1 -31.54 -43.24 -22.28
C MET A 1 -30.48 -42.18 -22.03
N ASN A 2 -30.84 -40.92 -22.25
CA ASN A 2 -29.96 -39.74 -22.18
C ASN A 2 -29.63 -39.44 -20.71
N ILE A 3 -28.35 -39.47 -20.33
CA ILE A 3 -27.89 -38.79 -19.13
C ILE A 3 -27.20 -37.51 -19.62
N LEU A 4 -27.96 -36.42 -19.63
CA LEU A 4 -27.44 -35.08 -19.78
C LEU A 4 -26.46 -34.85 -18.62
N LEU A 5 -25.15 -34.89 -18.89
CA LEU A 5 -24.15 -34.34 -18.00
C LEU A 5 -24.40 -32.83 -17.93
N LEU A 6 -25.10 -32.40 -16.88
CA LEU A 6 -25.10 -31.02 -16.41
C LEU A 6 -23.65 -30.68 -16.03
N LEU A 7 -22.92 -30.10 -16.99
CA LEU A 7 -21.70 -29.35 -16.73
C LEU A 7 -22.10 -28.12 -15.90
N LEU A 8 -22.22 -28.32 -14.58
CA LEU A 8 -22.07 -27.25 -13.61
C LEU A 8 -20.65 -26.72 -13.79
N LEU A 9 -20.50 -25.72 -14.67
CA LEU A 9 -19.37 -24.80 -14.66
C LEU A 9 -19.45 -24.07 -13.32
N ILE A 10 -18.94 -24.71 -12.27
CA ILE A 10 -18.55 -24.02 -11.06
C ILE A 10 -17.43 -23.11 -11.51
N TYR A 11 -17.80 -21.87 -11.82
CA TYR A 11 -16.87 -20.76 -11.93
C TYR A 11 -16.32 -20.56 -10.52
N ILE A 12 -15.40 -21.43 -10.10
CA ILE A 12 -14.50 -21.14 -9.01
C ILE A 12 -13.73 -19.94 -9.56
N LYS A 13 -14.24 -18.72 -9.32
CA LYS A 13 -13.36 -17.60 -9.13
C LYS A 13 -12.42 -18.10 -8.05
N VAL A 14 -11.26 -18.58 -8.47
CA VAL A 14 -10.10 -18.65 -7.61
C VAL A 14 -9.84 -17.18 -7.33
N ASN A 15 -10.59 -16.63 -6.38
CA ASN A 15 -10.12 -15.51 -5.62
C ASN A 15 -8.88 -16.11 -4.99
N ILE A 16 -7.74 -15.87 -5.63
CA ILE A 16 -6.47 -15.95 -4.93
C ILE A 16 -6.67 -14.92 -3.83
N VAL A 17 -7.16 -15.38 -2.67
CA VAL A 17 -7.30 -14.55 -1.49
C VAL A 17 -5.86 -14.35 -1.06
N PHE A 18 -5.23 -13.31 -1.61
CA PHE A 18 -3.95 -12.84 -1.12
C PHE A 18 -4.13 -12.55 0.36
N SER A 19 -3.18 -12.98 1.19
CA SER A 19 -3.22 -12.79 2.64
C SER A 19 -3.70 -11.37 2.95
N GLN A 20 -4.89 -11.28 3.55
CA GLN A 20 -5.44 -10.04 4.08
C GLN A 20 -5.25 -10.09 5.59
N PRO A 21 -4.91 -8.97 6.24
CA PRO A 21 -4.90 -8.94 7.69
C PRO A 21 -6.32 -9.19 8.21
N ASN A 22 -6.45 -9.84 9.37
CA ASN A 22 -7.76 -10.09 9.97
C ASN A 22 -8.40 -8.82 10.57
N ASP A 23 -7.59 -7.83 10.90
CA ASP A 23 -8.04 -6.57 11.48
C ASP A 23 -8.65 -5.65 10.39
N PRO A 24 -9.89 -5.16 10.55
CA PRO A 24 -10.54 -4.30 9.56
C PRO A 24 -9.80 -2.99 9.27
N GLN A 25 -9.10 -2.43 10.25
CA GLN A 25 -8.31 -1.21 10.06
C GLN A 25 -7.07 -1.50 9.21
N LEU A 26 -6.41 -2.63 9.43
CA LEU A 26 -5.28 -3.05 8.61
C LEU A 26 -5.70 -3.42 7.18
N GLN A 27 -6.89 -4.01 7.00
CA GLN A 27 -7.47 -4.24 5.66
C GLN A 27 -7.70 -2.92 4.94
N LYS A 28 -8.24 -1.93 5.65
CA LYS A 28 -8.46 -0.59 5.13
C LYS A 28 -7.15 0.10 4.73
N LEU A 29 -6.10 -0.04 5.54
CA LEU A 29 -4.77 0.49 5.22
C LEU A 29 -4.24 -0.11 3.91
N LEU A 30 -4.30 -1.45 3.76
CA LEU A 30 -3.86 -2.11 2.53
C LEU A 30 -4.71 -1.70 1.33
N GLN A 31 -6.03 -1.59 1.52
CA GLN A 31 -6.94 -1.14 0.48
C GLN A 31 -6.56 0.27 -0.01
N TYR A 32 -6.28 1.20 0.90
CA TYR A 32 -5.88 2.57 0.55
C TYR A 32 -4.58 2.63 -0.24
N HIS A 33 -3.57 1.84 0.14
CA HIS A 33 -2.34 1.73 -0.65
C HIS A 33 -2.63 1.27 -2.08
N ASN A 34 -3.43 0.22 -2.23
CA ASN A 34 -3.72 -0.38 -3.53
C ASN A 34 -4.64 0.49 -4.39
N ASP A 35 -5.62 1.17 -3.78
CA ASP A 35 -6.47 2.16 -4.46
C ASP A 35 -5.65 3.33 -5.00
N LEU A 36 -4.73 3.88 -4.19
CA LEU A 36 -3.84 4.95 -4.65
C LEU A 36 -2.97 4.50 -5.83
N ARG A 37 -2.36 3.33 -5.73
CA ARG A 37 -1.49 2.76 -6.78
C ARG A 37 -2.26 2.55 -8.10
N ARG A 38 -3.47 1.98 -8.05
CA ARG A 38 -4.34 1.86 -9.23
C ARG A 38 -4.72 3.22 -9.81
N ASN A 39 -5.14 4.16 -8.96
CA ASN A 39 -5.55 5.49 -9.42
C ASN A 39 -4.41 6.26 -10.09
N LEU A 40 -3.15 6.06 -9.66
CA LEU A 40 -1.97 6.62 -10.34
C LEU A 40 -1.72 6.05 -11.73
N THR A 41 -2.22 4.85 -12.04
CA THR A 41 -2.16 4.30 -13.42
C THR A 41 -3.29 4.82 -14.31
N GLU A 42 -4.34 5.38 -13.72
CA GLU A 42 -5.57 5.80 -14.41
C GLU A 42 -5.69 7.32 -14.60
N CYS A 43 -4.58 8.07 -14.52
CA CYS A 43 -4.56 9.54 -14.66
C CYS A 43 -5.47 10.30 -13.68
N LYS A 44 -5.73 9.76 -12.47
CA LYS A 44 -6.67 10.35 -11.50
C LYS A 44 -6.07 11.39 -10.56
N PHE A 45 -4.77 11.66 -10.66
CA PHE A 45 -4.07 12.63 -9.80
C PHE A 45 -3.62 13.83 -10.63
N GLU A 46 -4.23 14.98 -10.39
CA GLU A 46 -3.85 16.23 -11.05
C GLU A 46 -2.37 16.55 -10.79
N GLY A 47 -1.67 16.98 -11.84
CA GLY A 47 -0.23 17.30 -11.77
C GLY A 47 0.71 16.09 -11.75
N GLN A 48 0.20 14.86 -11.67
CA GLN A 48 1.02 13.64 -11.68
C GLN A 48 0.92 12.92 -13.03
N PRO A 49 2.05 12.52 -13.65
CA PRO A 49 2.00 11.67 -14.83
C PRO A 49 1.45 10.28 -14.46
N PRO A 50 0.75 9.60 -15.37
CA PRO A 50 0.29 8.24 -15.12
C PRO A 50 1.48 7.29 -14.97
N ALA A 51 1.45 6.49 -13.90
CA ALA A 51 2.41 5.40 -13.75
C ALA A 51 2.12 4.33 -14.80
N LYS A 52 3.17 3.85 -15.48
CA LYS A 52 3.03 2.78 -16.48
C LYS A 52 2.51 1.49 -15.86
N TYR A 53 2.96 1.18 -14.64
CA TYR A 53 2.59 -0.03 -13.93
C TYR A 53 2.89 0.12 -12.44
N LEU A 54 1.88 -0.17 -11.59
CA LEU A 54 2.01 -0.28 -10.14
C LEU A 54 1.16 -1.46 -9.67
N PRO A 55 1.75 -2.62 -9.33
CA PRO A 55 0.98 -3.76 -8.84
C PRO A 55 0.42 -3.47 -7.45
N ASP A 56 -0.71 -4.10 -7.13
CA ASP A 56 -1.23 -4.15 -5.77
C ASP A 56 -0.19 -4.76 -4.82
N LEU A 57 -0.04 -4.12 -3.66
CA LEU A 57 0.73 -4.62 -2.54
C LEU A 57 0.01 -5.80 -1.87
N LYS A 58 0.80 -6.64 -1.21
CA LYS A 58 0.33 -7.73 -0.37
C LYS A 58 0.71 -7.45 1.07
N TRP A 59 -0.16 -7.85 1.99
CA TRP A 59 0.15 -7.75 3.41
C TRP A 59 1.30 -8.68 3.79
N ASP A 60 2.11 -8.23 4.74
CA ASP A 60 3.18 -9.03 5.32
C ASP A 60 3.16 -8.94 6.84
N ASP A 61 2.96 -10.09 7.49
CA ASP A 61 2.81 -10.15 8.95
C ASP A 61 4.11 -9.86 9.71
N GLU A 62 5.29 -10.10 9.11
CA GLU A 62 6.56 -9.78 9.74
C GLU A 62 6.81 -8.26 9.74
N LEU A 63 6.53 -7.58 8.61
CA LEU A 63 6.59 -6.12 8.54
C LEU A 63 5.57 -5.49 9.49
N ALA A 64 4.36 -6.03 9.54
CA ALA A 64 3.31 -5.57 10.45
C ALA A 64 3.72 -5.71 11.93
N SER A 65 4.36 -6.82 12.30
CA SER A 65 4.87 -7.02 13.66
C SER A 65 5.92 -5.97 14.01
N LYS A 66 6.90 -5.71 13.13
CA LYS A 66 7.93 -4.69 13.36
C LYS A 66 7.36 -3.28 13.45
N ALA A 67 6.40 -2.94 12.60
CA ALA A 67 5.70 -1.66 12.65
C ALA A 67 4.89 -1.50 13.95
N LYS A 68 4.26 -2.56 14.43
CA LYS A 68 3.54 -2.56 15.71
C LYS A 68 4.49 -2.38 16.89
N ASP A 69 5.63 -3.06 16.90
CA ASP A 69 6.65 -2.91 17.95
C ASP A 69 7.09 -1.45 18.06
N LEU A 70 7.45 -0.82 16.93
CA LEU A 70 7.80 0.61 16.88
C LEU A 70 6.65 1.50 17.37
N ALA A 71 5.43 1.27 16.91
CA ALA A 71 4.28 2.08 17.30
C ALA A 71 4.00 2.02 18.83
N ASN A 72 4.27 0.87 19.47
CA ASN A 72 4.09 0.69 20.92
C ASN A 72 5.13 1.45 21.76
N GLU A 73 6.25 1.90 21.18
CA GLU A 73 7.21 2.77 21.87
C GLU A 73 6.61 4.16 22.16
N CYS A 74 5.54 4.53 21.45
CA CYS A 74 4.86 5.82 21.58
C CYS A 74 5.81 7.03 21.41
N TYR A 75 6.89 6.85 20.65
CA TYR A 75 7.85 7.90 20.31
C TYR A 75 7.86 8.10 18.79
N PHE A 76 7.79 9.35 18.34
CA PHE A 76 7.71 9.67 16.91
C PHE A 76 9.11 9.69 16.29
N HIS A 77 9.58 8.52 15.84
CA HIS A 77 10.87 8.36 15.18
C HIS A 77 10.84 7.23 14.14
N HIS A 78 11.86 7.22 13.28
CA HIS A 78 12.18 6.07 12.45
C HIS A 78 13.12 5.11 13.17
N ASN A 79 13.07 3.83 12.80
CA ASN A 79 14.04 2.82 13.21
C ASN A 79 14.53 1.99 12.02
N ASP A 80 15.64 1.31 12.20
CA ASP A 80 16.10 0.30 11.25
C ASP A 80 15.26 -0.96 11.41
N VAL A 81 14.69 -1.44 10.30
CA VAL A 81 13.92 -2.69 10.27
C VAL A 81 14.79 -3.80 9.68
N ASP A 82 15.35 -4.63 10.56
CA ASP A 82 16.20 -5.75 10.16
C ASP A 82 15.38 -7.03 9.91
N LEU A 83 15.18 -7.36 8.63
CA LEU A 83 14.54 -8.60 8.15
C LEU A 83 15.33 -9.18 6.96
N PRO A 84 16.62 -9.50 7.14
CA PRO A 84 17.57 -9.72 6.05
C PRO A 84 17.31 -11.03 5.29
N HIS A 85 16.57 -11.95 5.90
CA HIS A 85 16.16 -13.20 5.27
C HIS A 85 15.13 -13.02 4.15
N LYS A 86 14.47 -11.85 4.07
CA LYS A 86 13.35 -11.62 3.16
C LYS A 86 13.43 -10.28 2.43
N TRP A 87 14.05 -9.26 3.02
CA TRP A 87 14.29 -7.97 2.37
C TRP A 87 15.71 -7.49 2.60
N GLU A 88 16.34 -6.98 1.54
CA GLU A 88 17.62 -6.28 1.61
C GLU A 88 17.47 -4.89 2.28
N TYR A 89 16.34 -4.22 2.01
CA TYR A 89 15.97 -2.93 2.57
C TYR A 89 14.46 -2.89 2.82
N VAL A 90 14.06 -2.24 3.92
CA VAL A 90 12.66 -2.01 4.28
C VAL A 90 12.45 -0.50 4.41
N GLY A 91 11.53 0.04 3.61
CA GLY A 91 11.08 1.43 3.73
C GLY A 91 10.06 1.61 4.86
N GLN A 92 9.89 2.84 5.34
CA GLN A 92 9.01 3.13 6.46
C GLN A 92 8.31 4.49 6.32
N ASN A 93 6.99 4.48 6.47
CA ASN A 93 6.17 5.67 6.68
C ASN A 93 5.67 5.68 8.13
N ILE A 94 5.72 6.83 8.80
CA ILE A 94 5.19 7.03 10.16
C ILE A 94 4.17 8.15 10.18
N ALA A 95 3.22 8.09 11.10
CA ALA A 95 2.12 9.04 11.19
C ALA A 95 1.62 9.16 12.63
N GLY A 96 1.30 10.38 13.06
CA GLY A 96 0.72 10.68 14.37
C GLY A 96 -0.68 11.27 14.22
N TYR A 97 -1.66 10.43 13.89
CA TYR A 97 -3.05 10.83 13.68
C TYR A 97 -4.01 9.93 14.47
N GLN A 98 -5.25 10.38 14.64
CA GLN A 98 -6.27 9.61 15.37
C GLN A 98 -6.81 8.44 14.56
N THR A 99 -6.78 8.53 13.23
CA THR A 99 -7.35 7.52 12.36
C THR A 99 -6.44 7.22 11.17
N ILE A 100 -6.60 6.03 10.58
CA ILE A 100 -5.85 5.59 9.40
C ILE A 100 -6.13 6.47 8.19
N GLU A 101 -7.36 6.95 8.05
CA GLU A 101 -7.77 7.85 6.96
C GLU A 101 -7.00 9.16 7.03
N GLN A 102 -6.90 9.77 8.20
CA GLN A 102 -6.14 11.01 8.38
C GLN A 102 -4.64 10.79 8.09
N ALA A 103 -4.07 9.70 8.62
CA ALA A 103 -2.67 9.35 8.37
C ALA A 103 -2.38 9.13 6.88
N PHE A 104 -3.23 8.34 6.21
CA PHE A 104 -3.05 8.01 4.81
C PHE A 104 -3.30 9.21 3.90
N ASP A 105 -4.29 10.05 4.21
CA ASP A 105 -4.53 11.29 3.47
C ASP A 105 -3.36 12.25 3.59
N ALA A 106 -2.74 12.37 4.78
CA ALA A 106 -1.52 13.16 4.95
C ALA A 106 -0.37 12.65 4.08
N TRP A 107 -0.13 11.34 4.03
CA TRP A 107 0.88 10.76 3.15
C TRP A 107 0.56 10.94 1.66
N LYS A 108 -0.70 10.69 1.26
CA LYS A 108 -1.16 10.83 -0.12
C LYS A 108 -1.00 12.27 -0.59
N ASP A 109 -1.48 13.24 0.18
CA ASP A 109 -1.60 14.64 -0.22
C ASP A 109 -0.26 15.33 -0.50
N GLU A 110 0.86 14.72 -0.09
CA GLU A 110 2.20 15.12 -0.52
C GLU A 110 2.39 15.07 -2.05
N TYR A 111 1.53 14.37 -2.81
CA TYR A 111 1.51 14.44 -4.28
C TYR A 111 1.37 15.88 -4.79
N LYS A 112 0.71 16.75 -4.02
CA LYS A 112 0.53 18.18 -4.35
C LYS A 112 1.86 18.94 -4.32
N GLN A 113 2.87 18.41 -3.63
CA GLN A 113 4.19 19.03 -3.43
C GLN A 113 5.31 18.36 -4.24
N TYR A 114 5.03 17.20 -4.85
CA TYR A 114 5.99 16.43 -5.63
C TYR A 114 5.73 16.55 -7.13
N SER A 115 6.77 16.79 -7.92
CA SER A 115 6.70 16.81 -9.38
C SER A 115 7.60 15.74 -9.98
N TYR A 116 7.03 14.76 -10.67
CA TYR A 116 7.80 13.80 -11.46
C TYR A 116 8.42 14.42 -12.73
N TYR A 117 7.89 15.54 -13.22
CA TYR A 117 8.44 16.21 -14.41
C TYR A 117 9.79 16.87 -14.12
N SER A 118 9.91 17.53 -12.95
CA SER A 118 11.12 18.21 -12.52
C SER A 118 11.92 17.45 -11.46
N MET A 119 11.43 16.28 -11.04
CA MET A 119 12.01 15.46 -9.97
C MET A 119 12.27 16.27 -8.69
N SER A 120 11.33 17.15 -8.32
CA SER A 120 11.50 18.11 -7.23
C SER A 120 10.37 17.99 -6.20
N CYS A 121 10.72 18.24 -4.94
CA CYS A 121 9.79 18.32 -3.82
C CYS A 121 9.90 19.70 -3.16
N TYR A 122 8.75 20.34 -2.87
CA TYR A 122 8.69 21.66 -2.22
C TYR A 122 8.29 21.60 -0.73
N GLY A 123 8.33 20.41 -0.12
CA GLY A 123 7.91 20.16 1.26
C GLY A 123 8.33 18.78 1.72
N VAL A 124 7.37 18.01 2.24
CA VAL A 124 7.58 16.58 2.53
C VAL A 124 6.94 15.79 1.39
N CYS A 125 7.70 14.87 0.79
CA CYS A 125 7.21 14.01 -0.29
C CYS A 125 7.59 12.54 -0.10
N GLY A 126 8.31 12.23 0.97
CA GLY A 126 8.85 10.89 1.23
C GLY A 126 7.74 9.87 1.42
N HIS A 127 6.63 10.25 2.05
CA HIS A 127 5.55 9.32 2.30
C HIS A 127 4.81 8.98 0.99
N TYR A 128 4.45 9.99 0.19
CA TYR A 128 3.79 9.76 -1.11
C TYR A 128 4.67 8.93 -2.06
N THR A 129 5.94 9.31 -2.20
CA THR A 129 6.88 8.59 -3.08
C THR A 129 7.16 7.17 -2.61
N GLN A 130 7.05 6.89 -1.30
CA GLN A 130 7.15 5.53 -0.79
C GLN A 130 5.91 4.69 -1.13
N VAL A 131 4.68 5.22 -1.01
CA VAL A 131 3.44 4.46 -1.32
C VAL A 131 3.38 4.04 -2.78
N ASN A 132 3.85 4.91 -3.69
CA ASN A 132 3.85 4.66 -5.12
C ASN A 132 5.15 4.06 -5.67
N TYR A 133 6.09 3.67 -4.80
CA TYR A 133 7.36 3.10 -5.20
C TYR A 133 7.17 1.83 -6.05
N TYR A 134 7.98 1.73 -7.10
CA TYR A 134 8.08 0.57 -7.97
C TYR A 134 9.54 0.12 -7.99
N LYS A 135 9.78 -1.16 -7.66
CA LYS A 135 11.11 -1.79 -7.76
C LYS A 135 11.19 -2.60 -9.05
#